data_AF-A0A875RXD2-F1
#
_entry.id   AF-A0A875RXD2-F1
#
_cell.length_a   1.000
_cell.length_b   1.000
_cell.length_c   1.000
_cell.angle_alpha   90.00
_cell.angle_beta   90.00
_cell.angle_gamma   90.00
#
_symmetry.space_group_name_H-M   'P 1'
#
loop_
_entity.id
_entity.type
_entity.pdbx_description
1 polymer ?
#
loop_
_entity_poly.entity_id
_entity_poly.type
_entity_poly.pdbx_seq_one_letter_code
_entity_poly.pdbx_strand_id
1 'polypeptide(L)'
;MVSVDVTSPFAYTTQARLLLCQLIYDTLSSRPKKFQGSVILDNFKNHPLICDPEMKLTEDQLVELVNNMMIENNFLKDEERDSNLPQSLEEYKDRLEMIIEACNIYFFKRIKEIEQRISENKEAFQEEYDKLKAS
;
A
#
# COMPACT_ATOMS: atom_id res chain seq x y z
N MET A 1 2.38 25.31 4.32
CA MET A 1 2.75 23.92 3.97
C MET A 1 1.80 23.01 4.72
N VAL A 2 0.98 22.23 4.01
CA VAL A 2 0.20 21.17 4.66
C VAL A 2 1.19 20.04 4.94
N SER A 3 1.43 19.71 6.21
CA SER A 3 2.22 18.53 6.55
C SER A 3 1.40 17.31 6.15
N VAL A 4 1.88 16.53 5.18
CA VAL A 4 1.28 15.25 4.84
C VAL A 4 1.56 14.29 5.99
N ASP A 5 0.51 13.70 6.54
CA ASP A 5 0.64 12.63 7.53
C ASP A 5 1.10 11.35 6.83
N VAL A 6 2.36 10.97 7.07
CA VAL A 6 3.01 9.82 6.43
C VAL A 6 2.55 8.47 6.99
N THR A 7 1.79 8.45 8.09
CA THR A 7 1.17 7.22 8.63
C THR A 7 -0.26 7.04 8.10
N SER A 8 -0.81 8.06 7.42
CA SER A 8 -2.12 7.95 6.77
C SER A 8 -2.02 7.13 5.48
N PRO A 9 -2.88 6.11 5.27
CA PRO A 9 -2.94 5.37 4.02
C PRO A 9 -3.14 6.30 2.81
N PHE A 10 -3.92 7.39 2.98
CA PHE A 10 -4.22 8.37 1.93
C PHE A 10 -2.99 9.10 1.37
N ALA A 11 -1.88 9.13 2.09
CA ALA A 11 -0.62 9.66 1.58
C ALA A 11 0.00 8.78 0.47
N TYR A 12 -0.49 7.55 0.30
CA TYR A 12 0.07 6.56 -0.61
C TYR A 12 -0.94 6.13 -1.67
N THR A 13 -0.42 5.90 -2.88
CA THR A 13 -1.19 5.31 -3.98
C THR A 13 -1.61 3.88 -3.65
N THR A 14 -2.69 3.39 -4.29
CA THR A 14 -3.10 1.98 -4.19
C THR A 14 -1.97 1.02 -4.56
N GLN A 15 -1.13 1.36 -5.54
CA GLN A 15 0.03 0.56 -5.92
C GLN A 15 1.09 0.48 -4.80
N ALA A 16 1.34 1.59 -4.12
CA ALA A 16 2.28 1.64 -2.99
C ALA A 16 1.75 0.82 -1.80
N ARG A 17 0.45 0.95 -1.48
CA ARG A 17 -0.19 0.15 -0.43
C ARG A 17 -0.15 -1.34 -0.75
N LEU A 18 -0.44 -1.72 -1.99
CA LEU A 18 -0.34 -3.11 -2.46
C LEU A 18 1.09 -3.65 -2.32
N LEU A 19 2.09 -2.89 -2.78
CA LEU A 19 3.50 -3.26 -2.64
C LEU A 19 3.87 -3.50 -1.18
N LEU A 20 3.46 -2.61 -0.28
CA LEU A 20 3.76 -2.77 1.15
C LEU A 20 3.16 -4.07 1.71
N CYS A 21 1.90 -4.36 1.42
CA CYS A 21 1.28 -5.63 1.84
C CYS A 21 2.02 -6.85 1.26
N GLN A 22 2.45 -6.79 -0.01
CA GLN A 22 3.21 -7.86 -0.66
C GLN A 22 4.59 -8.06 -0.01
N LEU A 23 5.31 -6.98 0.30
CA LEU A 23 6.61 -7.06 0.98
C LEU A 23 6.47 -7.67 2.38
N ILE A 24 5.45 -7.28 3.14
CA ILE A 24 5.15 -7.87 4.45
C ILE A 24 4.82 -9.35 4.30
N TYR A 25 3.93 -9.70 3.36
CA TYR A 25 3.56 -11.10 3.09
C TYR A 25 4.78 -11.94 2.71
N ASP A 26 5.60 -11.50 1.76
CA ASP A 26 6.79 -12.22 1.30
C ASP A 26 7.78 -12.42 2.45
N THR A 27 7.95 -11.40 3.30
CA THR A 27 8.84 -11.47 4.46
C THR A 27 8.31 -12.38 5.57
N LEU A 28 6.99 -12.41 5.81
CA LEU A 28 6.34 -13.27 6.79
C LEU A 28 6.20 -14.73 6.33
N SER A 29 5.97 -14.95 5.03
CA SER A 29 5.71 -16.26 4.42
C SER A 29 7.00 -17.01 4.08
N SER A 30 8.08 -16.29 3.76
CA SER A 30 9.41 -16.89 3.68
C SER A 30 9.85 -17.34 5.09
N ARG A 31 10.72 -18.34 5.18
CA ARG A 31 11.37 -18.76 6.46
C ARG A 31 12.76 -18.13 6.64
N PRO A 32 12.99 -16.80 6.55
CA PRO A 32 14.29 -16.25 6.82
C PRO A 32 14.55 -16.33 8.34
N LYS A 33 15.82 -16.52 8.71
CA LYS A 33 16.25 -16.57 10.12
C LYS A 33 16.16 -15.21 10.84
N LYS A 34 15.86 -14.13 10.13
CA LYS A 34 15.75 -12.76 10.66
C LYS A 34 14.62 -12.03 9.95
N PHE A 35 13.45 -12.01 10.57
CA PHE A 35 12.42 -11.02 10.27
C PHE A 35 12.82 -9.73 11.03
N GLN A 36 12.89 -8.60 10.34
CA GLN A 36 13.12 -7.27 10.92
C GLN A 36 12.35 -6.24 10.11
N GLY A 37 11.54 -5.39 10.75
CA GLY A 37 10.77 -4.34 10.08
C GLY A 37 11.63 -3.38 9.25
N SER A 38 12.87 -3.15 9.67
CA SER A 38 13.89 -2.41 8.91
C SER A 38 14.13 -2.93 7.48
N VAL A 39 14.09 -4.24 7.26
CA VAL A 39 14.28 -4.84 5.92
C VAL A 39 13.08 -4.52 5.01
N ILE A 40 11.87 -4.55 5.57
CA ILE A 40 10.65 -4.19 4.83
C ILE A 40 10.68 -2.70 4.47
N LEU A 41 11.06 -1.85 5.42
CA LEU A 41 11.21 -0.41 5.22
C LEU A 41 12.23 -0.09 4.12
N ASP A 42 13.39 -0.73 4.16
CA ASP A 42 14.44 -0.55 3.15
C ASP A 42 13.98 -1.00 1.77
N ASN A 43 13.34 -2.17 1.67
CA ASN A 43 12.81 -2.66 0.41
C ASN A 43 11.70 -1.75 -0.14
N PHE A 44 10.83 -1.23 0.73
CA PHE A 44 9.75 -0.34 0.35
C PHE A 44 10.28 0.99 -0.22
N LYS A 45 11.18 1.66 0.53
CA LYS A 45 11.76 2.95 0.11
C LYS A 45 12.57 2.85 -1.19
N ASN A 46 13.29 1.75 -1.37
CA ASN A 46 14.14 1.55 -2.55
C ASN A 46 13.38 0.97 -3.74
N HIS A 47 12.08 0.69 -3.61
CA HIS A 47 11.32 0.12 -4.72
C HIS A 47 11.11 1.17 -5.83
N PRO A 48 11.28 0.81 -7.12
CA PRO A 48 11.10 1.73 -8.26
C PRO A 48 9.71 2.39 -8.36
N LEU A 49 8.72 1.89 -7.63
CA LEU A 49 7.35 2.42 -7.60
C LEU A 49 7.13 3.48 -6.52
N ILE A 50 8.01 3.56 -5.52
CA ILE A 50 7.89 4.52 -4.42
C ILE A 50 8.64 5.82 -4.75
N CYS A 51 9.74 5.75 -5.51
CA CYS A 51 10.41 6.88 -6.21
C CYS A 51 10.33 8.25 -5.52
N ASP A 52 10.52 8.27 -4.20
CA ASP A 52 10.73 9.45 -3.38
C ASP A 52 12.00 9.23 -2.54
N PRO A 53 13.17 9.69 -3.02
CA PRO A 53 14.43 9.54 -2.30
C PRO A 53 14.46 10.34 -0.99
N GLU A 54 13.52 11.25 -0.76
CA GLU A 54 13.39 12.01 0.47
C GLU A 54 12.35 11.44 1.44
N MET A 55 11.79 10.25 1.17
CA MET A 55 10.81 9.60 2.05
C MET A 55 11.40 9.34 3.45
N LYS A 56 11.07 10.22 4.38
CA LYS A 56 11.41 10.12 5.82
C LYS A 56 10.35 9.32 6.56
N LEU A 57 10.28 8.03 6.27
CA LEU A 57 9.45 7.07 7.00
C LEU A 57 10.33 6.29 7.99
N THR A 58 10.01 6.30 9.28
CA THR A 58 10.67 5.45 10.29
C THR A 58 10.01 4.06 10.36
N GLU A 59 10.62 3.12 11.07
CA GLU A 59 10.04 1.80 11.30
C GLU A 59 8.73 1.90 12.12
N ASP A 60 8.72 2.72 13.17
CA ASP A 60 7.50 2.96 13.97
C ASP A 60 6.37 3.54 13.10
N GLN A 61 6.69 4.50 12.23
CA GLN A 61 5.72 5.09 11.31
C GLN A 61 5.25 4.08 10.24
N LEU A 62 6.11 3.13 9.86
CA LEU A 62 5.72 2.04 8.97
C LEU A 62 4.73 1.10 9.66
N VAL A 63 4.96 0.73 10.92
CA VAL A 63 4.02 -0.04 11.74
C VAL A 63 2.69 0.68 11.85
N GLU A 64 2.72 1.98 12.16
CA GLU A 64 1.51 2.81 12.27
C GLU A 64 0.75 2.91 10.93
N LEU A 65 1.48 3.06 9.81
CA LEU A 65 0.90 3.03 8.48
C LEU A 65 0.16 1.72 8.20
N VAL A 66 0.78 0.58 8.51
CA VAL A 66 0.17 -0.74 8.32
C VAL A 66 -1.05 -0.89 9.24
N ASN A 67 -0.97 -0.47 10.50
CA ASN A 67 -2.12 -0.44 11.41
C ASN A 67 -3.27 0.38 10.82
N ASN A 68 -2.99 1.59 10.34
CA ASN A 68 -4.00 2.46 9.73
C ASN A 68 -4.58 1.85 8.43
N MET A 69 -3.78 1.13 7.65
CA MET A 69 -4.28 0.37 6.49
C MET A 69 -5.22 -0.77 6.91
N MET A 70 -4.93 -1.47 8.00
CA MET A 70 -5.80 -2.52 8.52
C MET A 70 -7.10 -1.94 9.09
N ILE A 71 -7.04 -0.78 9.75
CA ILE A 71 -8.21 -0.04 10.22
C ILE A 71 -9.06 0.44 9.04
N GLU A 72 -8.45 1.00 7.99
CA GLU A 72 -9.15 1.42 6.75
C GLU A 72 -9.97 0.28 6.13
N ASN A 73 -9.47 -0.96 6.23
CA ASN A 73 -10.13 -2.15 5.68
C ASN A 73 -10.96 -2.92 6.74
N ASN A 74 -11.17 -2.37 7.93
CA ASN A 74 -11.95 -2.95 9.04
C ASN A 74 -11.40 -4.27 9.61
N PHE A 75 -10.10 -4.55 9.46
CA PHE A 75 -9.45 -5.72 10.07
C PHE A 75 -9.03 -5.47 11.52
N LEU A 76 -8.72 -4.21 11.85
CA LEU A 76 -8.45 -3.75 13.20
C LEU A 76 -9.48 -2.69 13.57
N LYS A 77 -9.84 -2.62 14.85
CA LYS A 77 -10.75 -1.58 15.33
C LYS A 77 -9.96 -0.36 15.78
N ASP A 78 -10.43 0.82 15.41
CA ASP A 78 -9.79 2.09 15.80
C ASP A 78 -9.82 2.29 17.33
N GLU A 79 -10.81 1.68 17.99
CA GLU A 79 -11.01 1.63 19.45
C GLU A 79 -9.93 0.81 20.20
N GLU A 80 -9.13 0.00 19.48
CA GLU A 80 -8.09 -0.85 20.06
C GLU A 80 -6.70 -0.16 20.11
N ARG A 81 -6.62 1.11 19.68
CA ARG A 81 -5.38 1.90 19.59
C ARG A 81 -4.52 1.91 20.85
N ASP A 82 -5.15 1.83 22.02
CA ASP A 82 -4.46 2.04 23.30
C ASP A 82 -3.84 0.78 23.91
N SER A 83 -4.07 -0.43 23.38
CA SER A 83 -3.50 -1.67 24.00
C SER A 83 -3.35 -2.90 23.09
N ASN A 84 -4.07 -2.98 21.97
CA ASN A 84 -4.19 -4.24 21.21
C ASN A 84 -3.69 -4.16 19.77
N LEU A 85 -3.22 -2.99 19.32
CA LEU A 85 -2.60 -2.86 18.01
C LEU A 85 -1.20 -3.48 17.98
N PRO A 86 -0.84 -4.16 16.88
CA PRO A 86 0.54 -4.55 16.62
C PRO A 86 1.52 -3.41 16.84
N GLN A 87 2.54 -3.64 17.67
CA GLN A 87 3.61 -2.66 17.93
C GLN A 87 4.84 -2.89 17.03
N SER A 88 4.81 -3.96 16.23
CA SER A 88 5.86 -4.37 15.32
C SER A 88 5.27 -5.08 14.10
N LEU A 89 6.01 -5.13 12.99
CA LEU A 89 5.57 -5.88 11.81
C LEU A 89 5.60 -7.40 12.07
N GLU A 90 6.43 -7.84 13.02
CA GLU A 90 6.59 -9.21 13.50
C GLU A 90 5.28 -9.76 14.05
N GLU A 91 4.53 -8.92 14.78
CA GLU A 91 3.25 -9.29 15.40
C GLU A 91 2.14 -9.59 14.38
N TYR A 92 2.32 -9.19 13.11
CA TYR A 92 1.43 -9.60 12.02
C TYR A 92 1.64 -11.06 11.59
N LYS A 93 2.69 -11.75 12.07
CA LYS A 93 2.88 -13.18 11.81
C LYS A 93 1.71 -14.03 12.30
N ASP A 94 1.19 -13.72 13.47
CA ASP A 94 0.03 -14.40 14.05
C ASP A 94 -1.30 -13.91 13.44
N ARG A 95 -1.21 -12.93 12.51
CA ARG A 95 -2.34 -12.30 11.82
C ARG A 95 -2.16 -12.26 10.31
N LEU A 96 -1.42 -13.24 9.76
CA LEU A 96 -1.02 -13.27 8.35
C LEU A 96 -2.21 -13.22 7.38
N GLU A 97 -3.34 -13.82 7.77
CA GLU A 97 -4.59 -13.79 7.01
C GLU A 97 -5.05 -12.36 6.71
N MET A 98 -4.93 -11.44 7.67
CA MET A 98 -5.29 -10.03 7.47
C MET A 98 -4.42 -9.37 6.39
N ILE A 99 -3.13 -9.69 6.36
CA ILE A 99 -2.21 -9.17 5.35
C ILE A 99 -2.57 -9.72 3.96
N ILE A 100 -2.93 -11.00 3.86
CA ILE A 100 -3.34 -11.63 2.61
C ILE A 100 -4.65 -11.00 2.10
N GLU A 101 -5.62 -10.80 2.97
CA GLU A 101 -6.89 -10.16 2.60
C GLU A 101 -6.67 -8.70 2.18
N ALA A 102 -5.84 -7.94 2.90
CA ALA A 102 -5.44 -6.60 2.49
C ALA A 102 -4.75 -6.58 1.11
N CYS A 103 -3.83 -7.52 0.85
CA CYS A 103 -3.22 -7.69 -0.49
C CYS A 103 -4.30 -7.85 -1.56
N ASN A 104 -5.27 -8.74 -1.33
CA ASN A 104 -6.33 -9.04 -2.27
C ASN A 104 -7.22 -7.80 -2.54
N ILE A 105 -7.58 -7.06 -1.49
CA ILE A 105 -8.35 -5.81 -1.61
C ILE A 105 -7.61 -4.79 -2.48
N TYR A 106 -6.33 -4.51 -2.16
CA TYR A 106 -5.57 -3.52 -2.92
C TYR A 106 -5.26 -3.98 -4.35
N PHE A 107 -5.08 -5.29 -4.57
CA PHE A 107 -4.94 -5.87 -5.91
C PHE A 107 -6.17 -5.56 -6.77
N PHE A 108 -7.37 -5.90 -6.29
CA PHE A 108 -8.59 -5.65 -7.07
C PHE A 108 -8.92 -4.16 -7.21
N LYS A 109 -8.63 -3.33 -6.19
CA LYS A 109 -8.70 -1.86 -6.33
C LYS A 109 -7.79 -1.38 -7.47
N ARG A 110 -6.57 -1.90 -7.54
CA ARG A 110 -5.60 -1.52 -8.56
C ARG A 110 -6.01 -1.95 -9.97
N ILE A 111 -6.56 -3.15 -10.12
CA ILE A 111 -7.10 -3.64 -11.40
C ILE A 111 -8.21 -2.69 -11.88
N LYS A 112 -9.15 -2.33 -11.00
CA LYS A 112 -10.24 -1.40 -11.35
C LYS A 112 -9.73 -0.03 -11.80
N GLU A 113 -8.71 0.51 -11.12
CA GLU A 113 -8.08 1.78 -11.52
C GLU A 113 -7.44 1.70 -12.91
N ILE A 114 -6.81 0.57 -13.24
CA ILE A 114 -6.17 0.36 -14.54
C ILE A 114 -7.24 0.24 -15.64
N GLU A 115 -8.29 -0.55 -15.40
CA GLU A 115 -9.41 -0.73 -16.33
C GLU A 115 -10.08 0.62 -16.63
N GLN A 116 -10.33 1.41 -15.59
CA GLN A 116 -10.91 2.75 -15.74
C GLN A 116 -10.03 3.65 -16.61
N ARG A 117 -8.71 3.73 -16.32
CA ARG A 117 -7.78 4.54 -17.11
C ARG A 117 -7.68 4.09 -18.56
N ILE A 118 -7.74 2.78 -18.82
CA ILE A 118 -7.75 2.24 -20.19
C ILE A 118 -9.02 2.69 -20.91
N SER A 119 -10.18 2.63 -20.25
CA SER A 119 -11.45 3.10 -20.83
C SER A 119 -11.40 4.59 -21.18
N GLU A 120 -10.98 5.42 -20.23
CA GLU A 120 -10.85 6.87 -20.40
C GLU A 120 -9.89 7.23 -21.53
N ASN A 121 -8.72 6.56 -21.59
CA ASN A 121 -7.75 6.78 -22.66
C ASN A 121 -8.28 6.36 -24.04
N LYS A 122 -9.05 5.26 -24.10
CA LYS A 122 -9.66 4.79 -25.35
C LYS A 122 -10.70 5.79 -25.86
N GLU A 123 -11.54 6.32 -24.99
CA GLU A 123 -12.54 7.34 -25.32
C GLU A 123 -11.86 8.62 -25.82
N ALA A 124 -10.86 9.13 -25.07
CA ALA A 124 -10.12 10.31 -25.45
C ALA A 124 -9.42 10.18 -26.81
N PHE A 125 -8.79 9.03 -27.07
CA PHE A 125 -8.14 8.76 -28.35
C PHE A 125 -9.15 8.69 -29.51
N GLN A 126 -10.29 8.02 -29.31
CA GLN A 126 -11.32 7.90 -30.34
C GLN A 126 -11.86 9.28 -30.73
N GLU A 127 -12.14 10.15 -29.75
CA GLU A 127 -12.56 11.52 -30.00
C GLU A 127 -11.53 12.33 -30.81
N GLU A 128 -10.25 12.19 -30.48
CA GLU A 128 -9.17 12.87 -31.20
C GLU A 128 -9.03 12.35 -32.64
N TYR A 129 -9.11 11.04 -32.83
CA TYR A 129 -9.07 10.41 -34.15
C TYR A 129 -10.23 10.85 -35.05
N ASP A 130 -11.46 10.89 -34.51
CA ASP A 130 -12.64 11.29 -35.28
C ASP A 130 -12.60 12.77 -35.66
N LYS A 131 -12.09 13.65 -34.77
CA LYS A 131 -11.84 15.07 -35.08
C LYS A 131 -10.86 15.25 -36.24
N LEU A 132 -9.78 14.47 -36.25
CA LEU A 132 -8.77 14.51 -37.32
C LEU A 132 -9.30 13.95 -38.65
N LYS A 133 -10.17 12.93 -38.61
CA LYS A 133 -10.80 12.35 -39.80
C LYS A 133 -11.86 13.25 -40.44
N ALA A 134 -12.50 14.11 -39.65
CA ALA A 134 -13.52 15.04 -40.10
C ALA A 134 -12.95 16.38 -40.62
N SER A 135 -11.63 16.59 -40.48
CA SER A 135 -10.89 17.76 -40.99
C SER A 135 -10.30 17.48 -42.37
#